data_AF-A0A382AUS3-F1
#
_entry.id   AF-A0A382AUS3-F1
#
_cell.length_a   1.000
_cell.length_b   1.000
_cell.length_c   1.000
_cell.angle_alpha   90.00
_cell.angle_beta   90.00
_cell.angle_gamma   90.00
#
_symmetry.space_group_name_H-M   'P 1'
#
loop_
_entity.id
_entity.type
_entity.pdbx_description
1 polymer ?
#
loop_
_entity_poly.entity_id
_entity_poly.type
_entity_poly.pdbx_seq_one_letter_code
_entity_poly.pdbx_strand_id
1 'polypeptide(L)'
;MDRRQFLIRTGLAAGGLLLPRFFDRALAFVENHGEPLIEAPLNAADTLSVRFDDTYVFYLGDPAEYPPPAPTFREWFILNGQNIEKWAEEWELEPGGLDEPVPEDHWFDCWALNHCSMAQAFSYLRHLDLGPDFGTAGSNAAGELRFQDCPGICSTYTAVETDDLISISLLQNRLNELGENTRLDLSDMHKSRWWQS
;
A
#
# COMPACT_ATOMS: atom_id res chain seq x y z
N MET A 1 5.29 31.66 -4.38
CA MET A 1 5.43 30.76 -5.54
C MET A 1 4.05 30.59 -6.15
N ASP A 2 3.95 30.66 -7.49
CA ASP A 2 2.70 30.93 -8.22
C ASP A 2 2.09 29.64 -8.80
N ARG A 3 0.79 29.39 -8.54
CA ARG A 3 0.06 28.12 -8.84
C ARG A 3 0.15 27.68 -10.32
N ARG A 4 0.50 28.61 -11.23
CA ARG A 4 0.61 28.36 -12.68
C ARG A 4 1.97 27.81 -13.15
N GLN A 5 3.02 27.89 -12.34
CA GLN A 5 4.35 27.39 -12.72
C GLN A 5 4.49 25.87 -12.54
N PHE A 6 3.65 25.24 -11.72
CA PHE A 6 3.64 23.79 -11.49
C PHE A 6 3.00 23.02 -12.66
N LEU A 7 1.94 23.57 -13.26
CA LEU A 7 1.20 22.98 -14.40
C LEU A 7 2.02 22.80 -15.71
N ILE A 8 3.25 23.35 -15.80
CA ILE A 8 4.04 23.38 -17.06
C ILE A 8 5.06 22.24 -17.17
N ARG A 9 5.49 21.59 -16.08
CA ARG A 9 6.63 20.65 -16.17
C ARG A 9 6.30 19.20 -16.53
N THR A 10 5.03 18.78 -16.46
CA THR A 10 4.62 17.40 -16.79
C THR A 10 3.76 17.30 -18.08
N GLY A 11 3.51 18.41 -18.77
CA GLY A 11 2.75 18.42 -20.03
C GLY A 11 3.52 17.99 -21.30
N LEU A 12 4.77 17.55 -21.21
CA LEU A 12 5.65 17.37 -22.39
C LEU A 12 6.48 16.08 -22.38
N ALA A 13 5.92 14.94 -21.97
CA ALA A 13 6.43 13.63 -22.40
C ALA A 13 5.37 12.55 -22.25
N ALA A 14 4.80 12.12 -23.39
CA ALA A 14 3.99 10.92 -23.57
C ALA A 14 2.59 10.88 -22.89
N GLY A 15 1.61 11.45 -23.59
CA GLY A 15 0.29 10.82 -23.80
C GLY A 15 -0.68 10.72 -22.62
N GLY A 16 -1.53 11.74 -22.43
CA GLY A 16 -2.71 11.62 -21.57
C GLY A 16 -3.32 12.96 -21.16
N LEU A 17 -3.96 13.67 -22.09
CA LEU A 17 -4.51 15.02 -21.95
C LEU A 17 -5.81 15.10 -21.10
N LEU A 18 -5.87 14.42 -19.94
CA LEU A 18 -7.08 14.38 -19.07
C LEU A 18 -6.85 14.81 -17.61
N LEU A 19 -5.60 14.82 -17.13
CA LEU A 19 -5.24 15.20 -15.75
C LEU A 19 -5.68 16.61 -15.29
N PRO A 20 -5.76 17.67 -16.13
CA PRO A 20 -6.08 19.01 -15.62
C PRO A 20 -7.48 19.12 -15.00
N ARG A 21 -8.49 18.45 -15.60
CA ARG A 21 -9.89 18.64 -15.20
C ARG A 21 -10.24 17.90 -13.91
N PHE A 22 -9.72 16.68 -13.73
CA PHE A 22 -9.95 15.95 -12.49
C PHE A 22 -9.15 16.55 -11.34
N PHE A 23 -7.90 16.97 -11.57
CA PHE A 23 -7.09 17.62 -10.55
C PHE A 23 -7.78 18.85 -9.96
N ASP A 24 -8.26 19.79 -10.81
CA ASP A 24 -8.94 21.00 -10.36
C ASP A 24 -10.22 20.66 -9.56
N ARG A 25 -10.95 19.63 -9.98
CA ARG A 25 -12.15 19.14 -9.30
C ARG A 25 -11.84 18.52 -7.95
N ALA A 26 -10.81 17.68 -7.87
CA ALA A 26 -10.37 17.04 -6.63
C ALA A 26 -9.82 18.07 -5.64
N LEU A 27 -8.99 19.01 -6.11
CA LEU A 27 -8.47 20.12 -5.30
C LEU A 27 -9.62 20.96 -4.74
N ALA A 28 -10.57 21.39 -5.58
CA ALA A 28 -11.72 22.15 -5.12
C ALA A 28 -12.58 21.37 -4.12
N PHE A 29 -12.74 20.06 -4.31
CA PHE A 29 -13.48 19.22 -3.38
C PHE A 29 -12.78 19.14 -2.02
N VAL A 30 -11.47 18.87 -2.00
CA VAL A 30 -10.66 18.83 -0.77
C VAL A 30 -10.68 20.20 -0.07
N GLU A 31 -10.52 21.30 -0.79
CA GLU A 31 -10.55 22.67 -0.21
C GLU A 31 -11.92 23.01 0.41
N ASN A 32 -13.02 22.49 -0.14
CA ASN A 32 -14.38 22.81 0.34
C ASN A 32 -14.91 21.84 1.40
N HIS A 33 -14.49 20.57 1.37
CA HIS A 33 -15.05 19.50 2.20
C HIS A 33 -14.07 18.95 3.23
N GLY A 34 -12.75 19.13 3.03
CA GLY A 34 -11.73 18.59 3.92
C GLY A 34 -11.58 17.06 3.84
N GLU A 35 -12.07 16.43 2.77
CA GLU A 35 -11.99 14.98 2.54
C GLU A 35 -11.62 14.68 1.07
N PRO A 36 -11.05 13.50 0.77
CA PRO A 36 -10.74 13.09 -0.60
C PRO A 36 -12.00 12.89 -1.46
N LEU A 37 -11.89 13.20 -2.74
CA LEU A 37 -12.91 12.86 -3.74
C LEU A 37 -12.73 11.42 -4.21
N ILE A 38 -13.62 10.53 -3.77
CA ILE A 38 -13.60 9.10 -4.15
C ILE A 38 -14.72 8.80 -5.16
N GLU A 39 -14.33 8.55 -6.41
CA GLU A 39 -15.22 7.97 -7.41
C GLU A 39 -14.99 6.46 -7.45
N ALA A 40 -15.75 5.68 -6.67
CA ALA A 40 -15.54 4.24 -6.60
C ALA A 40 -15.93 3.53 -7.92
N PRO A 41 -15.23 2.44 -8.31
CA PRO A 41 -15.65 1.61 -9.43
C PRO A 41 -17.00 0.94 -9.13
N LEU A 42 -17.79 0.70 -10.18
CA LEU A 42 -19.13 0.10 -10.09
C LEU A 42 -19.10 -1.30 -9.45
N ASN A 43 -18.06 -2.08 -9.71
CA ASN A 43 -17.86 -3.43 -9.19
C ASN A 43 -16.46 -3.52 -8.57
N ALA A 44 -16.31 -3.03 -7.34
CA ALA A 44 -15.06 -3.21 -6.60
C ALA A 44 -14.90 -4.69 -6.22
N ALA A 45 -13.79 -5.30 -6.62
CA ALA A 45 -13.34 -6.62 -6.19
C ALA A 45 -12.43 -6.52 -4.96
N ASP A 46 -11.60 -5.47 -4.91
CA ASP A 46 -10.60 -5.26 -3.86
C ASP A 46 -10.82 -3.93 -3.15
N THR A 47 -10.31 -3.85 -1.91
CA THR A 47 -10.39 -2.65 -1.07
C THR A 47 -9.00 -2.20 -0.64
N LEU A 48 -8.68 -0.94 -0.93
CA LEU A 48 -7.46 -0.28 -0.50
C LEU A 48 -7.81 0.70 0.62
N SER A 49 -7.65 0.25 1.86
CA SER A 49 -7.94 1.05 3.05
C SER A 49 -6.85 2.10 3.29
N VAL A 50 -7.25 3.25 3.81
CA VAL A 50 -6.34 4.33 4.18
C VAL A 50 -6.42 4.58 5.69
N ARG A 51 -5.28 4.75 6.34
CA ARG A 51 -5.19 5.15 7.76
C ARG A 51 -4.15 6.26 7.93
N PHE A 52 -4.47 7.26 8.74
CA PHE A 52 -3.53 8.29 9.15
C PHE A 52 -2.69 7.85 10.35
N ASP A 53 -1.37 7.72 10.16
CA ASP A 53 -0.36 7.44 11.19
C ASP A 53 0.90 8.28 10.87
N ASP A 54 0.89 9.53 11.33
CA ASP A 54 1.76 10.65 10.90
C ASP A 54 1.63 11.06 9.42
N THR A 55 1.39 10.10 8.52
CA THR A 55 1.07 10.25 7.10
C THR A 55 -0.13 9.35 6.74
N TYR A 56 -0.70 9.49 5.55
CA TYR A 56 -1.75 8.58 5.07
C TYR A 56 -1.13 7.31 4.49
N VAL A 57 -1.26 6.19 5.20
CA VAL A 57 -0.73 4.88 4.85
C VAL A 57 -1.81 4.04 4.17
N PHE A 58 -1.44 3.34 3.08
CA PHE A 58 -2.34 2.46 2.33
C PHE A 58 -2.20 0.99 2.71
N TYR A 59 -3.33 0.28 2.78
CA TYR A 59 -3.44 -1.14 3.16
C TYR A 59 -4.39 -1.86 2.19
N LEU A 60 -3.95 -2.97 1.58
CA LEU A 60 -4.81 -3.78 0.73
C LEU A 60 -5.57 -4.76 1.63
N GLY A 61 -6.80 -4.42 2.01
CA GLY A 61 -7.56 -5.15 3.03
C GLY A 61 -7.65 -4.41 4.36
N ASP A 62 -7.53 -5.15 5.47
CA ASP A 62 -7.79 -4.65 6.82
C ASP A 62 -6.54 -4.00 7.44
N PRO A 63 -6.57 -2.70 7.78
CA PRO A 63 -5.45 -2.04 8.43
C PRO A 63 -5.23 -2.47 9.90
N ALA A 64 -6.13 -3.26 10.50
CA ALA A 64 -5.99 -3.85 11.83
C ALA A 64 -5.64 -5.36 11.80
N GLU A 65 -5.22 -5.87 10.65
CA GLU A 65 -4.84 -7.28 10.48
C GLU A 65 -3.69 -7.70 11.40
N TYR A 66 -3.77 -8.93 11.93
CA TYR A 66 -2.71 -9.60 12.67
C TYR A 66 -2.29 -10.87 11.93
N PRO A 67 -1.01 -11.31 12.06
CA PRO A 67 -0.58 -12.55 11.45
C PRO A 67 -1.46 -13.71 11.94
N PRO A 68 -1.83 -14.63 11.04
CA PRO A 68 -2.44 -15.88 11.47
C PRO A 68 -1.42 -16.68 12.32
N PRO A 69 -1.88 -17.71 13.04
CA PRO A 69 -0.97 -18.61 13.75
C PRO A 69 0.16 -19.12 12.84
N ALA A 70 1.36 -19.22 13.40
CA ALA A 70 2.53 -19.67 12.64
C ALA A 70 2.26 -21.05 12.04
N PRO A 71 2.50 -21.23 10.73
CA PRO A 71 2.40 -22.53 10.09
C PRO A 71 3.49 -23.47 10.62
N THR A 72 3.33 -24.77 10.38
CA THR A 72 4.43 -25.73 10.58
C THR A 72 5.57 -25.45 9.61
N PHE A 73 6.80 -25.86 9.95
CA PHE A 73 7.94 -25.79 9.01
C PHE A 73 7.63 -26.45 7.67
N ARG A 74 6.93 -27.58 7.68
CA ARG A 74 6.49 -28.28 6.48
C ARG A 74 5.60 -27.41 5.59
N GLU A 75 4.55 -26.83 6.17
CA GLU A 75 3.62 -25.96 5.44
C GLU A 75 4.34 -24.72 4.92
N TRP A 76 5.20 -24.12 5.75
CA TRP A 76 5.96 -22.93 5.39
C TRP A 76 6.89 -23.18 4.19
N PHE A 77 7.65 -24.28 4.19
CA PHE A 77 8.50 -24.63 3.05
C PHE A 77 7.68 -24.88 1.77
N ILE A 78 6.51 -25.52 1.87
CA ILE A 78 5.62 -25.76 0.73
C ILE A 78 5.11 -24.42 0.17
N LEU A 79 4.64 -23.52 1.04
CA LEU A 79 4.11 -22.20 0.65
C LEU A 79 5.17 -21.35 -0.07
N ASN A 80 6.44 -21.48 0.31
CA ASN A 80 7.56 -20.75 -0.30
C ASN A 80 8.19 -21.49 -1.50
N GLY A 81 7.64 -22.65 -1.92
CA GLY A 81 8.22 -23.45 -3.01
C GLY A 81 9.62 -23.98 -2.72
N GLN A 82 9.95 -24.14 -1.45
CA GLN A 82 11.26 -24.56 -0.97
C GLN A 82 11.39 -26.09 -0.96
N ASN A 83 12.61 -26.59 -1.18
CA ASN A 83 12.88 -28.02 -1.04
C ASN A 83 12.96 -28.39 0.46
N ILE A 84 12.04 -29.24 0.90
CA ILE A 84 11.86 -29.58 2.32
C ILE A 84 13.13 -30.22 2.91
N GLU A 85 13.77 -31.16 2.21
CA GLU A 85 14.96 -31.84 2.75
C GLU A 85 16.13 -30.88 2.98
N LYS A 86 16.40 -30.03 1.98
CA LYS A 86 17.49 -29.04 2.04
C LYS A 86 17.24 -28.01 3.13
N TRP A 87 16.04 -27.46 3.22
CA TRP A 87 15.74 -26.41 4.21
C TRP A 87 15.61 -26.96 5.63
N ALA A 88 15.18 -28.22 5.80
CA ALA A 88 15.24 -28.87 7.10
C ALA A 88 16.67 -29.03 7.61
N GLU A 89 17.65 -29.30 6.73
CA GLU A 89 19.07 -29.33 7.07
C GLU A 89 19.61 -27.93 7.40
N GLU A 90 19.27 -26.91 6.59
CA GLU A 90 19.69 -25.52 6.83
C GLU A 90 19.15 -24.95 8.16
N TRP A 91 17.97 -25.39 8.58
CA TRP A 91 17.36 -25.04 9.87
C TRP A 91 17.76 -25.97 11.02
N GLU A 92 18.61 -26.97 10.76
CA GLU A 92 19.08 -27.94 11.74
C GLU A 92 17.93 -28.66 12.48
N LEU A 93 16.83 -28.96 11.77
CA LEU A 93 15.63 -29.56 12.38
C LEU A 93 15.90 -31.00 12.83
N GLU A 94 15.50 -31.31 14.07
CA GLU A 94 15.50 -32.68 14.57
C GLU A 94 14.44 -33.55 13.88
N PRO A 95 14.56 -34.89 13.92
CA PRO A 95 13.52 -35.78 13.42
C PRO A 95 12.15 -35.49 14.05
N GLY A 96 11.20 -35.01 13.24
CA GLY A 96 9.87 -34.59 13.68
C GLY A 96 9.66 -33.07 13.72
N GLY A 97 10.73 -32.26 13.66
CA GLY A 97 10.68 -30.80 13.71
C GLY A 97 9.93 -30.16 12.53
N LEU A 98 9.72 -30.88 11.43
CA LEU A 98 8.91 -30.41 10.30
C LEU A 98 7.45 -30.12 10.67
N ASP A 99 6.92 -30.81 11.68
CA ASP A 99 5.53 -30.64 12.12
C ASP A 99 5.41 -29.66 13.31
N GLU A 100 6.54 -29.06 13.72
CA GLU A 100 6.57 -27.98 14.70
C GLU A 100 6.32 -26.63 14.04
N PRO A 101 5.70 -25.66 14.77
CA PRO A 101 5.49 -24.32 14.25
C PRO A 101 6.83 -23.60 14.03
N VAL A 102 6.90 -22.80 12.97
CA VAL A 102 8.00 -21.85 12.76
C VAL A 102 8.08 -20.90 13.96
N PRO A 103 9.28 -20.51 14.44
CA PRO A 103 9.42 -19.53 15.52
C PRO A 103 8.58 -18.28 15.27
N GLU A 104 7.79 -17.87 16.27
CA GLU A 104 6.77 -16.82 16.12
C GLU A 104 7.36 -15.49 15.64
N ASP A 105 8.51 -15.08 16.17
CA ASP A 105 9.19 -13.86 15.74
C ASP A 105 9.61 -13.92 14.27
N HIS A 106 10.12 -15.07 13.82
CA HIS A 106 10.49 -15.27 12.42
C HIS A 106 9.26 -15.26 11.50
N TRP A 107 8.19 -15.93 11.92
CA TRP A 107 6.93 -15.92 11.20
C TRP A 107 6.35 -14.52 11.09
N PHE A 108 6.35 -13.77 12.20
CA PHE A 108 5.88 -12.38 12.25
C PHE A 108 6.62 -11.52 11.23
N ASP A 109 7.95 -11.59 11.21
CA ASP A 109 8.77 -10.79 10.29
C ASP A 109 8.51 -11.15 8.83
N CYS A 110 8.47 -12.45 8.50
CA CYS A 110 8.15 -12.91 7.15
C CYS A 110 6.75 -12.48 6.71
N TRP A 111 5.76 -12.58 7.60
CA TRP A 111 4.40 -12.17 7.33
C TRP A 111 4.28 -10.65 7.15
N ALA A 112 4.91 -9.87 8.02
CA ALA A 112 4.90 -8.41 7.94
C ALA A 112 5.53 -7.91 6.63
N LEU A 113 6.62 -8.53 6.18
CA LEU A 113 7.33 -8.11 4.97
C LEU A 113 6.61 -8.47 3.66
N ASN A 114 5.82 -9.55 3.64
CA ASN A 114 5.32 -10.12 2.38
C ASN A 114 3.80 -10.28 2.30
N HIS A 115 3.13 -10.44 3.44
CA HIS A 115 1.77 -10.93 3.49
C HIS A 115 0.79 -9.98 4.16
N CYS A 116 1.25 -9.07 5.03
CA CYS A 116 0.36 -8.12 5.67
C CYS A 116 -0.25 -7.15 4.65
N SER A 117 -1.45 -6.65 4.96
CA SER A 117 -2.19 -5.70 4.11
C SER A 117 -1.34 -4.49 3.65
N MET A 118 -0.41 -4.02 4.48
CA MET A 118 0.50 -2.90 4.14
C MET A 118 1.51 -3.27 3.04
N ALA A 119 2.20 -4.41 3.19
CA ALA A 119 3.14 -4.93 2.21
C ALA A 119 2.43 -5.31 0.90
N GLN A 120 1.20 -5.83 1.00
CA GLN A 120 0.38 -6.13 -0.17
C GLN A 120 -0.01 -4.87 -0.95
N ALA A 121 -0.41 -3.78 -0.26
CA ALA A 121 -0.66 -2.49 -0.91
C ALA A 121 0.59 -1.97 -1.64
N PHE A 122 1.75 -2.08 -0.99
CA PHE A 122 3.02 -1.70 -1.60
C PHE A 122 3.32 -2.49 -2.86
N SER A 123 3.23 -3.82 -2.80
CA SER A 123 3.44 -4.68 -3.96
C SER A 123 2.44 -4.35 -5.06
N TYR A 124 1.15 -4.26 -4.74
CA TYR A 124 0.08 -3.95 -5.70
C TYR A 124 0.34 -2.62 -6.43
N LEU A 125 0.50 -1.52 -5.69
CA LEU A 125 0.67 -0.19 -6.29
C LEU A 125 1.99 -0.03 -7.05
N ARG A 126 3.07 -0.72 -6.63
CA ARG A 126 4.39 -0.66 -7.28
C ARG A 126 4.40 -1.32 -8.67
N HIS A 127 3.47 -2.24 -8.94
CA HIS A 127 3.36 -2.92 -10.25
C HIS A 127 2.44 -2.20 -11.24
N LEU A 128 1.70 -1.17 -10.81
CA LEU A 128 0.82 -0.40 -11.66
C LEU A 128 1.55 0.75 -12.36
N ASP A 129 1.15 1.06 -13.59
CA ASP A 129 1.56 2.31 -14.25
C ASP A 129 0.73 3.48 -13.71
N LEU A 130 1.10 3.96 -12.53
CA LEU A 130 0.46 5.13 -11.90
C LEU A 130 0.74 6.42 -12.68
N GLY A 131 1.68 6.40 -13.63
CA GLY A 131 2.07 7.53 -14.46
C GLY A 131 3.35 8.22 -13.96
N PRO A 132 3.98 9.04 -14.81
CA PRO A 132 5.29 9.63 -14.54
C PRO A 132 5.30 10.61 -13.36
N ASP A 133 4.12 11.13 -12.97
CA ASP A 133 3.96 12.20 -11.98
C ASP A 133 3.86 11.66 -10.54
N PHE A 134 3.50 10.38 -10.37
CA PHE A 134 3.39 9.76 -9.05
C PHE A 134 4.77 9.43 -8.48
N GLY A 135 5.11 10.04 -7.34
CA GLY A 135 6.35 9.75 -6.60
C GLY A 135 7.64 10.36 -7.17
N THR A 136 7.56 11.17 -8.22
CA THR A 136 8.73 11.83 -8.84
C THR A 136 8.77 13.34 -8.61
N ALA A 137 7.65 13.91 -8.21
CA ALA A 137 7.54 15.31 -7.88
C ALA A 137 7.81 15.42 -6.38
N GLY A 138 9.02 15.85 -6.00
CA GLY A 138 9.45 15.85 -4.59
C GLY A 138 8.55 16.67 -3.65
N SER A 139 8.87 16.65 -2.36
CA SER A 139 8.09 17.00 -1.15
C SER A 139 7.03 18.14 -1.14
N ASN A 140 6.86 18.94 -2.18
CA ASN A 140 5.87 20.00 -2.30
C ASN A 140 4.92 19.83 -3.49
N ALA A 141 4.90 18.66 -4.12
CA ALA A 141 4.02 18.36 -5.24
C ALA A 141 2.73 17.67 -4.79
N ALA A 142 1.59 18.12 -5.29
CA ALA A 142 0.33 17.38 -5.14
C ALA A 142 0.37 16.13 -6.03
N GLY A 143 0.00 14.96 -5.49
CA GLY A 143 0.08 13.67 -6.18
C GLY A 143 1.30 12.82 -5.83
N GLU A 144 2.01 13.12 -4.74
CA GLU A 144 3.16 12.31 -4.31
C GLU A 144 2.70 11.06 -3.54
N LEU A 145 3.03 9.89 -4.06
CA LEU A 145 3.04 8.63 -3.33
C LEU A 145 4.48 8.26 -3.01
N ARG A 146 4.77 8.03 -1.73
CA ARG A 146 6.06 7.57 -1.26
C ARG A 146 6.03 6.08 -1.03
N PHE A 147 6.93 5.38 -1.69
CA PHE A 147 7.17 3.95 -1.50
C PHE A 147 8.30 3.79 -0.50
N GLN A 148 7.94 3.43 0.73
CA GLN A 148 8.89 3.17 1.82
C GLN A 148 9.24 1.68 1.81
N ASP A 149 10.49 1.39 1.52
CA ASP A 149 11.05 0.04 1.47
C ASP A 149 12.24 0.00 2.43
N CYS A 150 11.93 -0.07 3.74
CA CYS A 150 12.90 0.06 4.82
C CYS A 150 13.01 -1.22 5.67
N PRO A 151 13.27 -2.41 5.07
CA PRO A 151 13.55 -3.60 5.84
C PRO A 151 14.92 -3.47 6.51
N GLY A 152 14.96 -3.67 7.83
CA GLY A 152 16.17 -3.62 8.63
C GLY A 152 16.07 -4.53 9.85
N ILE A 153 17.17 -4.67 10.60
CA ILE A 153 17.29 -5.59 11.75
C ILE A 153 16.17 -5.41 12.79
N CYS A 154 15.55 -4.23 12.86
CA CYS A 154 14.43 -3.94 13.76
C CYS A 154 13.25 -3.26 13.04
N SER A 155 13.12 -3.42 11.72
CA SER A 155 12.08 -2.76 10.93
C SER A 155 11.60 -3.69 9.81
N THR A 156 10.32 -4.00 9.82
CA THR A 156 9.62 -4.68 8.72
C THR A 156 8.75 -3.70 7.93
N TYR A 157 9.12 -2.41 7.95
CA TYR A 157 8.31 -1.35 7.38
C TYR A 157 8.41 -1.29 5.85
N THR A 158 7.35 -1.78 5.20
CA THR A 158 7.14 -1.73 3.75
C THR A 158 5.75 -1.17 3.47
N ALA A 159 5.69 0.10 3.06
CA ALA A 159 4.46 0.88 3.03
C ALA A 159 4.39 1.85 1.84
N VAL A 160 3.17 2.18 1.44
CA VAL A 160 2.90 3.32 0.56
C VAL A 160 2.24 4.40 1.37
N GLU A 161 2.71 5.63 1.20
CA GLU A 161 2.26 6.77 1.99
C GLU A 161 1.98 8.00 1.11
N THR A 162 1.16 8.92 1.63
CA THR A 162 1.05 10.29 1.12
C THR A 162 0.76 11.27 2.25
N ASP A 163 1.06 12.56 2.02
CA ASP A 163 0.82 13.62 3.02
C ASP A 163 -0.51 14.34 2.85
N ASP A 164 -1.18 14.16 1.70
CA ASP A 164 -2.30 15.01 1.31
C ASP A 164 -3.50 14.23 0.76
N LEU A 165 -4.69 14.79 1.01
CA LEU A 165 -5.97 14.20 0.60
C LEU A 165 -6.19 14.24 -0.92
N ILE A 166 -5.48 15.12 -1.64
CA ILE A 166 -5.60 15.23 -3.10
C ILE A 166 -4.94 14.01 -3.73
N SER A 167 -3.77 13.58 -3.25
CA SER A 167 -3.07 12.38 -3.69
C SER A 167 -3.93 11.11 -3.56
N ILE A 168 -4.72 10.99 -2.49
CA ILE A 168 -5.71 9.91 -2.32
C ILE A 168 -6.77 9.97 -3.43
N SER A 169 -7.28 11.16 -3.74
CA SER A 169 -8.29 11.36 -4.79
C SER A 169 -7.74 11.02 -6.18
N LEU A 170 -6.52 11.46 -6.46
CA LEU A 170 -5.82 11.18 -7.72
C LEU A 170 -5.55 9.69 -7.88
N LEU A 171 -5.20 8.99 -6.81
CA LEU A 171 -5.00 7.55 -6.83
C LEU A 171 -6.28 6.81 -7.22
N GLN A 172 -7.45 7.13 -6.63
CA GLN A 172 -8.71 6.48 -7.02
C GLN A 172 -9.01 6.71 -8.50
N ASN A 173 -8.86 7.95 -8.99
CA ASN A 173 -9.08 8.24 -10.41
C ASN A 173 -8.13 7.44 -11.30
N ARG A 174 -6.85 7.32 -10.92
CA ARG A 174 -5.87 6.56 -11.69
C ARG A 174 -6.18 5.06 -11.71
N LEU A 175 -6.60 4.49 -10.58
CA LEU A 175 -7.05 3.10 -10.51
C LEU A 175 -8.23 2.86 -11.48
N ASN A 176 -9.19 3.78 -11.51
CA ASN A 176 -10.31 3.69 -12.45
C ASN A 176 -9.86 3.80 -13.92
N GLU A 177 -8.91 4.69 -14.24
CA GLU A 177 -8.36 4.83 -15.60
C GLU A 177 -7.63 3.58 -16.07
N LEU A 178 -6.94 2.90 -15.15
CA LEU A 178 -6.27 1.62 -15.40
C LEU A 178 -7.24 0.44 -15.51
N GLY A 179 -8.52 0.64 -15.16
CA GLY A 179 -9.53 -0.41 -15.14
C GLY A 179 -9.39 -1.36 -13.95
N GLU A 180 -8.68 -0.95 -12.90
CA GLU A 180 -8.57 -1.71 -11.66
C GLU A 180 -9.91 -1.71 -10.93
N ASN A 181 -10.33 -2.88 -10.45
CA ASN A 181 -11.56 -3.04 -9.67
C ASN A 181 -11.29 -2.79 -8.17
N THR A 182 -10.49 -1.78 -7.86
CA THR A 182 -10.05 -1.48 -6.50
C THR A 182 -10.65 -0.17 -6.03
N ARG A 183 -11.31 -0.21 -4.88
CA ARG A 183 -11.90 0.97 -4.23
C ARG A 183 -11.05 1.39 -3.04
N LEU A 184 -10.81 2.69 -2.89
CA LEU A 184 -10.29 3.29 -1.67
C LEU A 184 -11.36 3.29 -0.57
N ASP A 185 -11.01 2.82 0.62
CA ASP A 185 -11.84 2.92 1.83
C ASP A 185 -11.23 3.89 2.84
N LEU A 186 -12.04 4.85 3.26
CA LEU A 186 -11.67 5.93 4.18
C LEU A 186 -12.32 5.77 5.56
N SER A 187 -13.07 4.68 5.78
CA SER A 187 -13.83 4.43 7.01
C SER A 187 -12.98 4.43 8.28
N ASP A 188 -11.71 4.06 8.14
CA ASP A 188 -10.73 3.97 9.22
C ASP A 188 -9.66 5.08 9.18
N MET A 189 -9.80 6.05 8.26
CA MET A 189 -8.75 7.04 7.95
C MET A 189 -8.30 7.84 9.17
N HIS A 190 -9.23 8.17 10.09
CA HIS A 190 -8.94 8.93 11.31
C HIS A 190 -9.24 8.15 12.60
N LYS A 191 -9.46 6.83 12.52
CA LYS A 191 -9.66 6.04 13.74
C LYS A 191 -8.33 5.88 14.45
N SER A 192 -8.29 6.30 15.71
CA SER A 192 -7.16 6.08 16.59
C SER A 192 -6.93 4.58 16.81
N ARG A 193 -5.68 4.13 16.74
CA ARG A 193 -5.21 2.75 17.02
C ARG A 193 -5.69 2.17 18.36
N TRP A 194 -6.12 3.04 19.30
CA TRP A 194 -6.43 2.70 20.69
C TRP A 194 -7.93 2.64 21.05
N TRP A 195 -8.86 2.84 20.10
CA TRP A 195 -10.30 2.72 20.39
C TRP A 195 -10.87 1.39 19.91
N GLN A 196 -10.67 0.36 20.74
CA GLN A 196 -11.64 -0.73 20.92
C GLN A 196 -11.76 -0.94 22.43
N SER A 197 -12.87 -0.48 23.01
CA SER A 197 -13.33 -0.86 24.36
C SER A 197 -14.56 -1.74 24.21
#